data_AF-A0A100I3I6-F1
#
_entry.id   AF-A0A100I3I6-F1
#
_cell.length_a   1.000
_cell.length_b   1.000
_cell.length_c   1.000
_cell.angle_alpha   90.00
_cell.angle_beta   90.00
_cell.angle_gamma   90.00
#
_symmetry.space_group_name_H-M   'P 1'
#
loop_
_entity.id
_entity.type
_entity.pdbx_description
1 polymer ?
#
loop_
_entity_poly.entity_id
_entity_poly.type
_entity_poly.pdbx_seq_one_letter_code
_entity_poly.pdbx_strand_id
1 'polypeptide(L)'
;MSIPNEALQKLLQEIEVQAITSQQQIGVTKAQITTKQRDIRMLELTSKEIGSLPKDTRVYEGVGKMFVAVPMNTIDKRLSSESGDLKTDIAGLEKKLHYLEMTHKNSRENLEQILKSGGKACHCAGHTPASGGDRMGRHSQNAAREIYARIGILGGSLVCRDAL
;
A
#
# COMPACT_ATOMS: atom_id res chain seq x y z
N MET A 1 -27.32 19.13 26.14
CA MET A 1 -26.21 20.10 26.06
C MET A 1 -25.62 20.01 24.66
N SER A 2 -25.94 20.95 23.79
CA SER A 2 -25.50 20.97 22.40
C SER A 2 -24.02 21.35 22.35
N ILE A 3 -23.19 20.50 21.76
CA ILE A 3 -21.77 20.78 21.53
C ILE A 3 -21.70 22.08 20.70
N PRO A 4 -20.89 23.09 21.10
CA PRO A 4 -20.77 24.32 20.33
C PRO A 4 -20.27 24.01 18.92
N ASN A 5 -20.96 24.58 17.92
CA ASN A 5 -20.73 24.30 16.48
C ASN A 5 -19.26 24.55 16.07
N GLU A 6 -18.61 25.56 16.67
CA GLU A 6 -17.19 25.85 16.43
C GLU A 6 -16.24 24.73 16.90
N ALA A 7 -16.53 24.09 18.04
CA ALA A 7 -15.73 22.96 18.53
C ALA A 7 -15.92 21.72 17.65
N LEU A 8 -17.12 21.49 17.12
CA LEU A 8 -17.38 20.42 16.17
C LEU A 8 -16.60 20.60 14.86
N GLN A 9 -16.53 21.82 14.34
CA GLN A 9 -15.78 22.10 13.10
C GLN A 9 -14.28 21.88 13.28
N LYS A 10 -13.71 22.31 14.41
CA LYS A 10 -12.29 22.08 14.74
C LYS A 10 -11.99 20.58 14.87
N LEU A 11 -12.84 19.83 15.58
CA LEU A 11 -12.69 18.38 15.73
C LEU A 11 -12.78 17.65 14.38
N LEU A 12 -13.70 18.05 13.50
CA LEU A 12 -13.81 17.48 12.16
C LEU A 12 -12.54 17.71 11.33
N GLN A 13 -12.00 18.93 11.33
CA GLN A 13 -10.76 19.25 10.62
C GLN A 13 -9.57 18.42 11.16
N GLU A 14 -9.45 18.28 12.48
CA GLU A 14 -8.41 17.46 13.09
C GLU A 14 -8.52 15.99 12.68
N ILE A 15 -9.73 15.43 12.68
CA ILE A 15 -9.96 14.03 12.28
C ILE A 15 -9.69 13.84 10.78
N GLU A 16 -10.04 14.80 9.92
CA GLU A 16 -9.74 14.75 8.48
C GLU A 16 -8.23 14.74 8.23
N VAL A 17 -7.48 15.64 8.90
CA VAL A 17 -6.01 15.67 8.81
C VAL A 17 -5.42 14.35 9.31
N GLN A 18 -5.91 13.82 10.42
CA GLN A 18 -5.46 12.52 10.95
C GLN A 18 -5.75 11.36 9.98
N ALA A 19 -6.91 11.36 9.33
CA ALA A 19 -7.28 10.33 8.37
C ALA A 19 -6.37 10.34 7.13
N ILE A 20 -6.09 11.53 6.57
CA ILE A 20 -5.22 11.72 5.39
C ILE A 20 -3.78 11.31 5.72
N THR A 21 -3.24 11.80 6.84
CA THR A 21 -1.87 11.50 7.26
C THR A 21 -1.68 10.01 7.53
N SER A 22 -2.63 9.36 8.20
CA SER A 22 -2.60 7.91 8.43
C SER A 22 -2.62 7.14 7.11
N GLN A 23 -3.46 7.56 6.16
CA GLN A 23 -3.56 6.92 4.84
C GLN A 23 -2.26 7.02 4.04
N GLN A 24 -1.60 8.17 4.06
CA GLN A 24 -0.29 8.36 3.43
C GLN A 24 0.77 7.46 4.08
N GLN A 25 0.80 7.40 5.42
CA GLN A 25 1.75 6.58 6.16
C GLN A 25 1.54 5.08 5.92
N ILE A 26 0.29 4.62 5.74
CA ILE A 26 -0.02 3.25 5.31
C ILE A 26 0.64 2.94 3.97
N GLY A 27 0.51 3.84 2.99
CA GLY A 27 1.10 3.68 1.66
C GLY A 27 2.62 3.56 1.71
N VAL A 28 3.28 4.45 2.46
CA VAL A 28 4.74 4.42 2.66
C VAL A 28 5.19 3.14 3.35
N THR A 29 4.51 2.75 4.45
CA THR A 29 4.87 1.54 5.21
C THR A 29 4.68 0.28 4.38
N LYS A 30 3.62 0.20 3.56
CA LYS A 30 3.42 -0.91 2.61
C LYS A 30 4.54 -0.99 1.58
N ALA A 31 4.94 0.15 1.00
CA ALA A 31 6.06 0.20 0.05
C ALA A 31 7.39 -0.25 0.69
N GLN A 32 7.65 0.13 1.94
CA GLN A 32 8.82 -0.31 2.70
C GLN A 32 8.81 -1.83 2.93
N ILE A 33 7.67 -2.41 3.31
CA ILE A 33 7.51 -3.86 3.46
C ILE A 33 7.81 -4.57 2.15
N THR A 34 7.22 -4.14 1.04
CA THR A 34 7.46 -4.75 -0.28
C THR A 34 8.92 -4.66 -0.69
N THR A 35 9.61 -3.57 -0.37
CA THR A 35 11.05 -3.41 -0.65
C THR A 35 11.87 -4.42 0.14
N LYS A 36 11.69 -4.48 1.47
CA LYS A 36 12.41 -5.44 2.32
C LYS A 36 12.09 -6.90 1.99
N GLN A 37 10.86 -7.21 1.58
CA GLN A 37 10.50 -8.55 1.11
C GLN A 37 11.27 -8.96 -0.15
N ARG A 38 11.51 -8.01 -1.08
CA ARG A 38 12.34 -8.26 -2.26
C ARG A 38 13.80 -8.50 -1.86
N ASP A 39 14.32 -7.73 -0.91
CA ASP A 39 15.69 -7.89 -0.41
C ASP A 39 15.89 -9.26 0.24
N ILE A 40 14.95 -9.73 1.06
CA ILE A 40 14.98 -11.10 1.63
C ILE A 40 15.02 -12.14 0.52
N ARG A 41 14.16 -12.01 -0.50
CA ARG A 41 14.13 -12.96 -1.62
C ARG A 41 15.47 -12.97 -2.36
N MET A 42 16.11 -11.82 -2.56
CA MET A 42 17.44 -11.72 -3.17
C MET A 42 18.51 -12.42 -2.32
N LEU A 43 18.50 -12.21 -0.99
CA LEU A 43 19.43 -12.88 -0.08
C LEU A 43 19.22 -14.40 -0.05
N GLU A 44 17.97 -14.85 -0.05
CA GLU A 44 17.63 -16.28 -0.06
C GLU A 44 18.08 -16.96 -1.37
N LEU A 45 17.92 -16.28 -2.51
CA LEU A 45 18.46 -16.76 -3.79
C LEU A 45 19.99 -16.80 -3.76
N THR A 46 20.64 -15.74 -3.28
CA THR A 46 22.10 -15.67 -3.18
C THR A 46 22.65 -16.79 -2.30
N SER A 47 22.02 -17.05 -1.15
CA SER A 47 22.41 -18.15 -0.26
C SER A 47 22.24 -19.53 -0.91
N LYS A 48 21.17 -19.73 -1.70
CA LYS A 48 20.99 -20.98 -2.47
C LYS A 48 22.05 -21.16 -3.55
N GLU A 49 22.37 -20.11 -4.30
CA GLU A 49 23.39 -20.17 -5.33
C GLU A 49 24.77 -20.48 -4.73
N ILE A 50 25.16 -19.80 -3.64
CA ILE A 50 26.43 -20.04 -2.95
C ILE A 50 26.49 -21.46 -2.37
N GLY A 51 25.39 -21.94 -1.78
CA GLY A 51 25.29 -23.30 -1.25
C GLY A 51 25.33 -24.40 -2.31
N SER A 52 25.06 -24.08 -3.58
CA SER A 52 25.16 -25.02 -4.70
C SER A 52 26.60 -25.21 -5.20
N LEU A 53 27.51 -24.31 -4.82
CA LEU A 53 28.90 -24.35 -5.24
C LEU A 53 29.73 -25.37 -4.44
N PRO A 54 30.73 -26.01 -5.05
CA PRO A 54 31.69 -26.85 -4.32
C PRO A 54 32.43 -26.06 -3.25
N LYS A 55 32.70 -26.69 -2.10
CA LYS A 55 33.36 -26.05 -0.93
C LYS A 55 34.78 -25.54 -1.19
N ASP A 56 35.43 -26.01 -2.25
CA ASP A 56 36.78 -25.59 -2.65
C ASP A 56 36.78 -24.32 -3.54
N THR A 57 35.59 -23.77 -3.83
CA THR A 57 35.46 -22.60 -4.68
C THR A 57 35.92 -21.34 -3.94
N ARG A 58 36.86 -20.60 -4.53
CA ARG A 58 37.28 -19.29 -4.00
C ARG A 58 36.18 -18.27 -4.23
N VAL A 59 35.59 -17.77 -3.15
CA VAL A 59 34.55 -16.74 -3.20
C VAL A 59 35.16 -15.37 -2.91
N TYR A 60 34.71 -14.37 -3.66
CA TYR A 60 35.17 -12.99 -3.54
C TYR A 60 33.98 -12.07 -3.31
N GLU A 61 34.16 -11.13 -2.39
CA GLU A 61 33.17 -10.09 -2.08
C GLU A 61 33.64 -8.75 -2.63
N GLY A 62 32.73 -8.02 -3.27
CA GLY A 62 33.01 -6.69 -3.80
C GLY A 62 32.99 -5.63 -2.69
N VAL A 63 34.10 -4.91 -2.52
CA VAL A 63 34.24 -3.77 -1.60
C VAL A 63 34.61 -2.54 -2.44
N GLY A 64 33.59 -1.81 -2.89
CA GLY A 64 33.76 -0.66 -3.78
C GLY A 64 34.28 -1.08 -5.17
N LYS A 65 35.52 -0.69 -5.51
CA LYS A 65 36.18 -1.05 -6.77
C LYS A 65 37.12 -2.27 -6.65
N MET A 66 37.21 -2.87 -5.46
CA MET A 66 38.09 -4.01 -5.17
C MET A 66 37.27 -5.25 -4.88
N PHE A 67 37.88 -6.42 -5.05
CA PHE A 67 37.33 -7.72 -4.67
C PHE A 67 38.25 -8.37 -3.63
N VAL A 68 37.70 -8.83 -2.52
CA VAL A 68 38.46 -9.45 -1.42
C VAL A 68 38.04 -10.91 -1.31
N ALA A 69 39.01 -11.82 -1.16
CA ALA A 69 38.74 -13.23 -0.93
C ALA A 69 38.16 -13.41 0.48
N VAL A 70 36.98 -14.02 0.58
CA VAL A 70 36.30 -14.24 1.86
C VAL A 70 35.92 -15.72 1.96
N PRO A 71 36.15 -16.38 3.11
CA PRO A 71 35.76 -17.76 3.28
C PRO A 71 34.23 -17.91 3.24
N MET A 72 33.75 -18.96 2.57
CA MET A 72 32.30 -19.23 2.37
C MET A 72 31.52 -19.21 3.68
N ASN A 73 32.07 -19.80 4.75
CA ASN A 73 31.44 -19.83 6.07
C ASN A 73 31.12 -18.43 6.64
N THR A 74 31.94 -17.42 6.33
CA THR A 74 31.69 -16.05 6.78
C THR A 74 30.56 -15.41 5.98
N ILE A 75 30.50 -15.70 4.67
CA ILE A 75 29.44 -15.20 3.80
C ILE A 75 28.09 -15.82 4.19
N ASP A 76 28.04 -17.13 4.43
CA ASP A 76 26.80 -17.81 4.85
C ASP A 76 26.26 -17.26 6.17
N LYS A 77 27.15 -17.02 7.14
CA LYS A 77 26.78 -16.40 8.41
C LYS A 77 26.23 -14.99 8.21
N ARG A 78 26.89 -14.17 7.38
CA ARG A 78 26.46 -12.79 7.08
C ARG A 78 25.10 -12.77 6.37
N LEU A 79 24.91 -13.61 5.35
CA LEU A 79 23.63 -13.71 4.64
C LEU A 79 22.51 -14.18 5.56
N SER A 80 22.80 -15.12 6.47
CA SER A 80 21.84 -15.60 7.46
C SER A 80 21.46 -14.52 8.48
N SER A 81 22.43 -13.75 8.98
CA SER A 81 22.16 -12.64 9.90
C SER A 81 21.36 -11.52 9.22
N GLU A 82 21.76 -11.10 8.02
CA GLU A 82 21.06 -10.06 7.25
C GLU A 82 19.61 -10.46 6.93
N SER A 83 19.38 -11.73 6.56
CA SER A 83 18.02 -12.24 6.33
C SER A 83 17.19 -12.22 7.62
N GLY A 84 17.79 -12.56 8.77
CA GLY A 84 17.12 -12.52 10.07
C GLY A 84 16.76 -11.11 10.52
N ASP A 85 17.66 -10.15 10.33
CA ASP A 85 17.45 -8.74 10.65
C ASP A 85 16.32 -8.14 9.80
N LEU A 86 16.33 -8.41 8.49
CA LEU A 86 15.26 -7.96 7.59
C LEU A 86 13.91 -8.58 7.93
N LYS A 87 13.86 -9.85 8.36
CA LYS A 87 12.63 -10.50 8.83
C LYS A 87 12.10 -9.83 10.10
N THR A 88 12.99 -9.46 11.02
CA THR A 88 12.63 -8.73 12.25
C THR A 88 12.10 -7.33 11.94
N ASP A 89 12.74 -6.62 11.01
CA ASP A 89 12.28 -5.30 10.54
C ASP A 89 10.89 -5.37 9.91
N ILE A 90 10.61 -6.37 9.08
CA ILE A 90 9.28 -6.57 8.49
C ILE A 90 8.25 -6.78 9.59
N ALA A 91 8.51 -7.63 10.58
CA ALA A 91 7.59 -7.83 11.70
C ALA A 91 7.33 -6.52 12.48
N GLY A 92 8.34 -5.64 12.59
CA GLY A 92 8.18 -4.30 13.15
C GLY A 92 7.29 -3.39 12.29
N LEU A 93 7.52 -3.37 10.97
CA LEU A 93 6.72 -2.60 10.02
C LEU A 93 5.27 -3.10 9.92
N GLU A 94 5.04 -4.40 10.03
CA GLU A 94 3.70 -4.99 10.04
C GLU A 94 2.88 -4.56 11.26
N LYS A 95 3.50 -4.54 12.46
CA LYS A 95 2.87 -3.99 13.67
C LYS A 95 2.50 -2.52 13.50
N LYS A 96 3.42 -1.73 12.92
CA LYS A 96 3.18 -0.31 12.62
C LYS A 96 2.05 -0.14 11.61
N LEU A 97 2.03 -0.96 10.56
CA LEU A 97 0.98 -0.96 9.55
C LEU A 97 -0.38 -1.27 10.18
N HIS A 98 -0.47 -2.31 11.02
CA HIS A 98 -1.71 -2.66 11.70
C HIS A 98 -2.22 -1.52 12.59
N TYR A 99 -1.33 -0.88 13.35
CA TYR A 99 -1.68 0.30 14.14
C TYR A 99 -2.25 1.43 13.28
N LEU A 100 -1.58 1.78 12.18
CA LEU A 100 -2.02 2.83 11.27
C LEU A 100 -3.35 2.50 10.58
N GLU A 101 -3.58 1.23 10.21
CA GLU A 101 -4.85 0.78 9.64
C GLU A 101 -6.00 0.88 10.66
N MET A 102 -5.75 0.51 11.92
CA MET A 102 -6.73 0.68 13.00
C MET A 102 -7.01 2.15 13.28
N THR A 103 -5.98 3.00 13.35
CA THR A 103 -6.15 4.45 13.52
C THR A 103 -6.96 5.05 12.38
N HIS A 104 -6.65 4.70 11.13
CA HIS A 104 -7.39 5.18 9.97
C HIS A 104 -8.87 4.75 10.01
N LYS A 105 -9.16 3.49 10.39
CA LYS A 105 -10.54 3.02 10.59
C LYS A 105 -11.27 3.78 11.70
N ASN A 106 -10.63 3.94 12.86
CA ASN A 106 -11.19 4.68 13.99
C ASN A 106 -11.51 6.13 13.63
N SER A 107 -10.61 6.82 12.91
CA SER A 107 -10.86 8.19 12.42
C SER A 107 -12.07 8.23 11.48
N ARG A 108 -12.22 7.26 10.57
CA ARG A 108 -13.39 7.18 9.66
C ARG A 108 -14.69 6.92 10.40
N GLU A 109 -14.70 6.00 11.35
CA GLU A 109 -15.88 5.69 12.17
C GLU A 109 -16.32 6.90 13.00
N ASN A 110 -15.35 7.65 13.55
CA ASN A 110 -15.61 8.90 14.27
C ASN A 110 -16.29 9.94 13.34
N LEU A 111 -15.75 10.16 12.13
CA LEU A 111 -16.39 11.02 11.13
C LEU A 111 -17.83 10.58 10.81
N GLU A 112 -18.05 9.29 10.58
CA GLU A 112 -19.39 8.76 10.29
C GLU A 112 -20.38 8.97 11.44
N GLN A 113 -19.95 8.81 12.69
CA GLN A 113 -20.80 9.03 13.87
C GLN A 113 -21.16 10.51 14.03
N ILE A 114 -20.22 11.41 13.80
CA ILE A 114 -20.48 12.86 13.82
C ILE A 114 -21.49 13.24 12.72
N LEU A 115 -21.33 12.69 11.51
CA LEU A 115 -22.28 12.93 10.40
C LEU A 115 -23.67 12.33 10.68
N LYS A 116 -23.75 11.11 11.22
CA LYS A 116 -25.01 10.45 11.57
C LYS A 116 -25.73 11.14 12.74
N SER A 117 -24.99 11.72 13.68
CA SER A 117 -25.56 12.47 14.81
C SER A 117 -25.97 13.90 14.42
N GLY A 118 -25.23 14.55 13.51
CA GLY A 118 -25.61 15.84 12.92
C GLY A 118 -26.80 15.78 11.95
N GLY A 119 -27.03 14.63 11.30
CA GLY A 119 -28.12 14.43 10.33
C GLY A 119 -29.52 14.20 10.92
N LYS A 120 -29.68 14.06 12.24
CA LYS A 120 -30.99 13.82 12.88
C LYS A 120 -31.80 15.10 13.19
N ALA A 121 -31.33 16.27 12.78
CA ALA A 121 -31.98 17.56 13.06
C ALA A 121 -32.69 18.23 11.85
N CYS A 122 -33.00 17.49 10.78
CA CYS A 122 -33.92 17.97 9.74
C CYS A 122 -35.07 16.99 9.53
N HIS A 123 -36.04 17.05 10.43
CA HIS A 123 -37.42 16.66 10.14
C HIS A 123 -38.10 17.89 9.53
N CYS A 124 -38.09 18.00 8.20
CA CYS A 124 -38.97 18.93 7.51
C CYS A 124 -39.80 18.13 6.52
N ALA A 125 -41.09 18.03 6.83
CA ALA A 125 -42.13 17.51 5.96
C ALA A 125 -42.06 18.19 4.59
N GLY A 126 -41.91 17.39 3.54
CA GLY A 126 -41.91 17.83 2.15
C GLY A 126 -42.75 16.87 1.33
N HIS A 127 -43.99 17.26 1.12
CA HIS A 127 -45.00 16.64 0.29
C HIS A 127 -44.56 16.61 -1.18
N THR A 128 -44.67 15.45 -1.86
CA THR A 128 -45.28 15.25 -3.21
C THR A 128 -45.06 13.81 -3.68
N PRO A 129 -46.12 13.05 -4.04
CA PRO A 129 -46.01 11.92 -4.97
C PRO A 129 -46.55 12.36 -6.34
N ALA A 130 -45.68 12.43 -7.34
CA ALA A 130 -46.10 12.61 -8.73
C ALA A 130 -45.22 11.79 -9.67
N SER A 131 -45.81 10.68 -10.13
CA SER A 131 -45.75 10.12 -11.48
C SER A 131 -44.41 10.00 -12.24
N GLY A 132 -44.11 8.74 -12.62
CA GLY A 132 -44.06 8.38 -14.05
C GLY A 132 -42.70 8.36 -14.75
N GLY A 133 -42.38 7.18 -15.31
CA GLY A 133 -41.91 7.07 -16.70
C GLY A 133 -40.40 7.05 -16.98
N ASP A 134 -40.03 6.03 -17.77
CA ASP A 134 -38.92 5.96 -18.73
C ASP A 134 -37.48 5.53 -18.35
N ARG A 135 -37.23 4.25 -18.65
CA ARG A 135 -36.33 3.76 -19.72
C ARG A 135 -34.97 4.45 -19.96
N MET A 136 -33.93 3.63 -19.79
CA MET A 136 -32.74 3.46 -20.66
C MET A 136 -31.77 4.63 -20.88
N GLY A 137 -30.51 4.41 -20.48
CA GLY A 137 -29.38 5.26 -20.89
C GLY A 137 -28.03 4.57 -20.71
N ARG A 138 -27.74 3.58 -21.56
CA ARG A 138 -26.40 2.97 -21.73
C ARG A 138 -25.40 4.04 -22.19
N HIS A 139 -24.73 4.72 -21.25
CA HIS A 139 -23.70 5.71 -21.59
C HIS A 139 -22.42 5.66 -20.76
N SER A 140 -22.22 4.65 -19.88
CA SER A 140 -21.02 4.59 -19.02
C SER A 140 -19.82 3.80 -19.56
N GLN A 141 -19.88 3.21 -20.77
CA GLN A 141 -18.76 2.40 -21.29
C GLN A 141 -17.65 3.20 -22.03
N ASN A 142 -17.88 4.48 -22.36
CA ASN A 142 -16.89 5.27 -23.10
C ASN A 142 -15.91 6.07 -22.21
N ALA A 143 -16.14 6.16 -20.89
CA ALA A 143 -15.25 6.89 -19.98
C ALA A 143 -13.95 6.14 -19.64
N ALA A 144 -13.90 4.82 -19.84
CA ALA A 144 -12.72 4.01 -19.54
C ALA A 144 -11.61 4.11 -20.61
N ARG A 145 -11.92 4.59 -21.81
CA ARG A 145 -10.95 4.68 -22.93
C ARG A 145 -10.09 5.95 -22.91
N GLU A 146 -10.56 7.05 -22.31
CA GLU A 146 -9.76 8.29 -22.25
C GLU A 146 -8.71 8.30 -21.13
N ILE A 147 -8.90 7.52 -20.06
CA ILE A 147 -7.94 7.45 -18.96
C ILE A 147 -6.65 6.73 -19.39
N TYR A 148 -6.76 5.71 -20.25
CA TYR A 148 -5.61 4.93 -20.70
C TYR A 148 -4.74 5.63 -21.76
N ALA A 149 -5.25 6.68 -22.43
CA ALA A 149 -4.48 7.44 -23.43
C ALA A 149 -3.64 8.58 -22.83
N ARG A 150 -3.89 8.98 -21.57
CA ARG A 150 -3.15 10.04 -20.87
C ARG A 150 -1.95 9.53 -20.06
N ILE A 151 -1.88 8.23 -19.82
CA ILE A 151 -0.73 7.59 -19.16
C ILE A 151 0.13 7.02 -20.29
N GLY A 152 1.07 7.82 -20.78
CA GLY A 152 2.05 7.43 -21.79
C GLY A 152 2.97 6.32 -21.31
N ILE A 153 2.49 5.08 -21.36
CA ILE A 153 3.32 3.88 -21.27
C ILE A 153 3.43 3.34 -22.70
N LEU A 154 4.46 3.83 -23.38
CA LEU A 154 5.07 3.16 -24.51
C LEU A 154 5.60 1.79 -24.05
N GLY A 155 5.26 0.74 -24.79
CA GLY A 155 6.10 -0.44 -24.95
C GLY A 155 5.49 -1.75 -24.43
N GLY A 156 5.02 -2.59 -25.35
CA GLY A 156 4.76 -4.00 -25.04
C GLY A 156 3.83 -4.71 -26.02
N SER A 157 4.32 -4.99 -27.23
CA SER A 157 3.86 -6.00 -28.20
C SER A 157 2.42 -6.52 -28.11
N LEU A 158 1.55 -5.97 -28.96
CA LEU A 158 0.46 -6.74 -29.55
C LEU A 158 1.09 -7.89 -30.35
N VAL A 159 1.07 -9.10 -29.80
CA VAL A 159 1.07 -10.31 -30.63
C VAL A 159 -0.39 -10.59 -30.96
N CYS A 160 -0.80 -10.09 -32.13
CA CYS A 160 -1.98 -10.56 -32.84
C CYS A 160 -1.85 -12.07 -33.04
N ARG A 161 -2.81 -12.84 -32.52
CA ARG A 161 -2.99 -14.24 -32.89
C ARG A 161 -4.39 -14.38 -33.46
N ASP A 162 -4.50 -14.01 -34.74
CA ASP A 162 -5.51 -14.55 -35.65
C ASP A 162 -4.97 -15.85 -36.27
N ALA A 163 -5.90 -16.70 -36.72
CA ALA A 163 -5.74 -17.88 -37.57
C ALA A 163 -5.37 -19.22 -36.88
N LEU A 164 -6.39 -19.97 -36.45
CA LEU A 164 -6.91 -21.17 -37.13
C LEU A 164 -8.19 -21.68 -36.44
#